data_AF-A0A2G4FLQ2-F1
#
_entry.id   AF-A0A2G4FLQ2-F1
#
_cell.length_a   1.000
_cell.length_b   1.000
_cell.length_c   1.000
_cell.angle_alpha   90.00
_cell.angle_beta   90.00
_cell.angle_gamma   90.00
#
_symmetry.space_group_name_H-M   'P 1'
#
loop_
_entity.id
_entity.type
_entity.pdbx_description
1 polymer ?
#
loop_
_entity_poly.entity_id
_entity_poly.type
_entity_poly.pdbx_seq_one_letter_code
_entity_poly.pdbx_strand_id
1 'polypeptide(L)'
;MKKLIFSWLKFCLVVVLSFIACGFSIYFLSKADYSFNKLIVSRHNSLLAFSNINSPSPGVLSKEEFLNEVRYLGNLKEDVDVLEEGILGRIFAAFQLHPWVYKVVDIQREGGNNLKVVLEFR
;
A
#
# COMPACT_ATOMS: atom_id res chain seq x y z
N MET A 1 -27.50 -17.87 -58.02
CA MET A 1 -28.12 -17.73 -56.67
C MET A 1 -27.23 -18.16 -55.50
N LYS A 2 -26.32 -19.15 -55.65
CA LYS A 2 -25.44 -19.62 -54.53
C LYS A 2 -24.45 -18.59 -53.98
N LYS A 3 -23.96 -17.64 -54.80
CA LYS A 3 -23.02 -16.58 -54.37
C LYS A 3 -23.63 -15.58 -53.37
N LEU A 4 -24.94 -15.29 -53.47
CA LEU A 4 -25.62 -14.31 -52.61
C LEU A 4 -25.83 -14.85 -51.19
N ILE A 5 -26.24 -16.12 -51.05
CA ILE A 5 -26.37 -16.79 -49.75
C ILE A 5 -25.03 -16.87 -49.00
N PHE A 6 -23.93 -17.14 -49.72
CA PHE A 6 -22.60 -17.22 -49.11
C PHE A 6 -22.10 -15.87 -48.60
N SER A 7 -22.51 -14.76 -49.24
CA SER A 7 -22.16 -13.41 -48.81
C SER A 7 -22.91 -12.97 -47.55
N TRP A 8 -24.21 -13.30 -47.45
CA TRP A 8 -25.02 -13.02 -46.27
C TRP A 8 -24.57 -13.82 -45.05
N LEU A 9 -24.19 -15.09 -45.26
CA LEU A 9 -23.67 -15.94 -44.18
C LEU A 9 -22.37 -15.38 -43.58
N LYS A 10 -21.46 -14.88 -44.43
CA LYS A 10 -20.22 -14.22 -43.99
C LYS A 10 -20.49 -12.93 -43.21
N PHE A 11 -21.48 -12.15 -43.63
CA PHE A 11 -21.83 -10.89 -42.97
C PHE A 11 -22.37 -11.13 -41.56
N CYS A 12 -23.30 -12.09 -41.40
CA CYS A 12 -23.77 -12.51 -40.07
C CYS A 12 -22.63 -13.00 -39.17
N LEU A 13 -21.70 -13.78 -39.71
CA LEU A 13 -20.57 -14.31 -38.95
C LEU A 13 -19.67 -13.18 -38.42
N VAL A 14 -19.37 -12.18 -39.25
CA VAL A 14 -18.55 -11.02 -38.84
C VAL A 14 -19.22 -10.20 -37.75
N VAL A 15 -20.54 -9.98 -37.84
CA VAL A 15 -21.28 -9.24 -36.82
C VAL A 15 -21.24 -9.98 -35.48
N VAL A 16 -21.49 -11.30 -35.48
CA VAL A 16 -21.44 -12.11 -34.26
C VAL A 16 -20.05 -12.11 -33.64
N LEU A 17 -19.00 -12.25 -34.45
CA LEU A 17 -17.61 -12.20 -33.97
C LEU A 17 -17.26 -10.83 -33.36
N SER A 18 -17.77 -9.74 -33.93
CA SER A 18 -17.57 -8.38 -33.41
C SER A 18 -18.22 -8.21 -32.03
N PHE A 19 -19.45 -8.70 -31.83
CA PHE A 19 -20.11 -8.65 -30.52
C PHE A 19 -19.38 -9.50 -29.48
N ILE A 20 -18.89 -10.68 -29.85
CA ILE A 20 -18.11 -11.55 -28.95
C ILE A 20 -16.81 -10.85 -28.56
N ALA A 21 -16.07 -10.29 -29.53
CA ALA A 21 -14.84 -9.55 -29.26
C ALA A 21 -15.08 -8.34 -28.36
N CYS A 22 -16.16 -7.59 -28.61
CA CYS A 22 -16.53 -6.45 -27.80
C CYS A 22 -16.85 -6.85 -26.35
N GLY A 23 -17.66 -7.90 -26.16
CA GLY A 23 -17.96 -8.45 -24.83
C GLY A 23 -16.72 -8.95 -24.09
N PHE A 24 -15.81 -9.62 -24.81
CA PHE A 24 -14.53 -10.09 -24.25
C PHE A 24 -13.64 -8.92 -23.81
N SER A 25 -13.60 -7.85 -24.60
CA SER A 25 -12.85 -6.63 -24.29
C SER A 25 -13.40 -5.94 -23.04
N ILE A 26 -14.73 -5.79 -22.95
CA ILE A 26 -15.40 -5.20 -21.76
C ILE A 26 -15.17 -6.06 -20.51
N TYR A 27 -15.25 -7.40 -20.63
CA TYR A 27 -14.97 -8.31 -19.53
C TYR A 27 -13.53 -8.17 -19.02
N PHE A 28 -12.57 -8.07 -19.95
CA PHE A 28 -11.16 -7.90 -19.61
C PHE A 28 -10.89 -6.55 -18.94
N LEU A 29 -11.51 -5.47 -19.44
CA LEU A 29 -11.41 -4.13 -18.85
C LEU A 29 -12.02 -4.07 -17.43
N SER A 30 -13.18 -4.69 -17.22
CA SER A 30 -13.84 -4.77 -15.91
C SER A 30 -12.96 -5.46 -14.86
N LYS A 31 -12.27 -6.53 -15.25
CA LYS A 31 -11.37 -7.26 -14.35
C LYS A 31 -10.08 -6.48 -14.05
N ALA A 32 -9.59 -5.67 -14.99
CA ALA A 32 -8.42 -4.81 -14.77
C ALA A 32 -8.72 -3.69 -13.78
N ASP A 33 -9.88 -3.02 -13.91
CA ASP A 33 -10.29 -1.89 -13.06
C ASP A 33 -10.47 -2.29 -11.58
N TYR A 34 -11.04 -3.48 -11.33
CA TYR A 34 -11.19 -4.03 -9.99
C TYR A 34 -9.86 -4.22 -9.24
N SER A 35 -8.78 -4.52 -9.98
CA SER A 35 -7.44 -4.66 -9.42
C SER A 35 -6.83 -3.30 -9.08
N PHE A 36 -7.01 -2.29 -9.95
CA PHE A 36 -6.52 -0.94 -9.71
C PHE A 36 -7.25 -0.23 -8.57
N ASN A 37 -8.57 -0.38 -8.48
CA ASN A 37 -9.34 0.26 -7.41
C ASN A 37 -8.92 -0.25 -6.03
N LYS A 38 -8.59 -1.55 -5.92
CA LYS A 38 -8.03 -2.13 -4.68
C LYS A 38 -6.68 -1.50 -4.31
N LEU A 39 -5.84 -1.17 -5.30
CA LEU A 39 -4.54 -0.53 -5.06
C LEU A 39 -4.68 0.96 -4.69
N ILE A 40 -5.64 1.67 -5.28
CA ILE A 40 -5.87 3.10 -5.02
C ILE A 40 -6.51 3.31 -3.65
N VAL A 41 -7.51 2.51 -3.28
CA VAL A 41 -8.16 2.58 -1.96
C VAL A 41 -7.18 2.22 -0.83
N SER A 42 -6.25 1.28 -1.05
CA SER A 42 -5.19 0.99 -0.07
C SER A 42 -4.20 2.14 0.13
N ARG A 43 -3.92 2.95 -0.90
CA ARG A 43 -2.98 4.08 -0.82
C ARG A 43 -3.56 5.30 -0.09
N HIS A 44 -4.87 5.50 -0.09
CA HIS A 44 -5.48 6.61 0.65
C HIS A 44 -5.54 6.38 2.16
N ASN A 45 -5.52 5.12 2.61
CA ASN A 45 -5.57 4.75 4.03
C ASN A 45 -4.20 4.37 4.61
N SER A 46 -3.09 4.66 3.92
CA SER A 46 -1.75 4.30 4.39
C SER A 46 -1.04 5.38 5.19
N LEU A 47 -1.66 6.56 5.34
CA LEU A 47 -1.13 7.64 6.15
C LEU A 47 -1.37 7.36 7.64
N LEU A 48 -0.27 7.15 8.35
CA LEU A 48 -0.23 6.96 9.79
C LEU A 48 0.49 8.14 10.44
N ALA A 49 -0.17 8.78 11.41
CA ALA A 49 0.51 9.74 12.28
C ALA A 49 1.62 9.02 13.07
N PHE A 50 2.84 9.58 13.09
CA PHE A 50 3.99 8.95 13.72
C PHE A 50 3.78 8.71 15.22
N SER A 51 3.03 9.58 15.88
CA SER A 51 2.60 9.44 17.29
C SER A 51 1.73 8.20 17.55
N ASN A 52 1.02 7.69 16.53
CA ASN A 52 0.17 6.52 16.62
C ASN A 52 0.91 5.19 16.39
N ILE A 53 2.20 5.22 16.05
CA ILE A 53 3.00 4.00 15.92
C ILE A 53 2.97 3.20 17.23
N ASN A 54 2.75 1.89 17.14
CA ASN A 54 2.78 1.02 18.29
C ASN A 54 4.23 0.71 18.65
N SER A 55 4.77 1.45 19.62
CA SER A 55 6.12 1.27 20.15
C SER A 55 6.06 1.23 21.67
N PRO A 56 6.87 0.39 22.33
CA PRO A 56 7.15 0.58 23.75
C PRO A 56 7.86 1.93 23.94
N SER A 57 7.70 2.54 25.11
CA SER A 57 8.42 3.74 25.52
C SER A 57 9.36 3.42 26.68
N PRO A 58 10.48 4.15 26.82
CA PRO A 58 11.30 4.04 28.02
C PRO A 58 10.48 4.53 29.21
N GLY A 59 10.65 3.92 30.39
CA GLY A 59 9.82 4.22 31.58
C GLY A 59 9.91 5.65 32.11
N VAL A 60 10.81 6.48 31.56
CA VAL A 60 11.06 7.88 31.95
C VAL A 60 10.32 8.88 31.06
N LEU A 61 9.91 8.47 29.85
CA LEU A 61 9.21 9.33 28.88
C LEU A 61 7.83 8.77 28.56
N SER A 62 6.88 9.67 28.28
CA SER A 62 5.63 9.27 27.65
C SER A 62 5.91 8.71 26.25
N LYS A 63 5.01 7.86 25.75
CA LYS A 63 5.10 7.34 24.39
C LYS A 63 5.13 8.46 23.35
N GLU A 64 4.30 9.49 23.53
CA GLU A 64 4.19 10.61 22.61
C GLU A 64 5.47 11.44 22.55
N GLU A 65 6.07 11.75 23.70
CA GLU A 65 7.36 12.47 23.77
C GLU A 65 8.48 11.67 23.12
N PHE A 66 8.58 10.38 23.47
CA PHE A 66 9.58 9.48 22.89
C PHE A 66 9.47 9.41 21.36
N LEU A 67 8.25 9.21 20.83
CA LEU A 67 8.04 9.16 19.39
C LEU A 67 8.30 10.52 18.71
N ASN A 68 8.02 11.63 19.39
CA ASN A 68 8.32 12.95 18.87
C ASN A 68 9.84 13.20 18.78
N GLU A 69 10.60 12.78 19.79
CA GLU A 69 12.07 12.83 19.78
C GLU A 69 12.66 11.95 18.67
N VAL A 70 12.18 10.70 18.55
CA VAL A 70 12.59 9.79 17.46
C VAL A 70 12.31 10.40 16.09
N ARG A 71 11.13 10.99 15.89
CA ARG A 71 10.75 11.68 14.65
C ARG A 71 11.70 12.84 14.35
N TYR A 72 12.00 13.65 15.36
CA TYR A 72 12.88 14.81 15.24
C TYR A 72 14.31 14.38 14.87
N LEU A 73 14.87 13.40 15.57
CA LEU A 73 16.21 12.85 15.30
C LEU A 73 16.31 12.22 13.92
N GLY A 74 15.26 11.51 13.49
CA GLY A 74 15.18 10.87 12.17
C GLY A 74 14.76 11.79 11.03
N ASN A 75 14.48 13.07 11.29
CA ASN A 75 13.89 14.02 10.34
C ASN A 75 12.69 13.44 9.57
N LEU A 76 11.80 12.75 10.28
CA LEU A 76 10.62 12.11 9.71
C LEU A 76 9.43 13.08 9.67
N LYS A 77 8.52 12.87 8.71
CA LYS A 77 7.26 13.61 8.62
C LYS A 77 6.37 13.27 9.81
N GLU A 78 5.42 14.16 10.11
CA GLU A 78 4.39 13.92 11.11
C GLU A 78 3.47 12.76 10.71
N ASP A 79 3.05 12.75 9.45
CA ASP A 79 2.35 11.61 8.84
C ASP A 79 3.31 10.83 7.94
N VAL A 80 3.41 9.52 8.18
CA VAL A 80 4.21 8.60 7.39
C VAL A 80 3.31 7.69 6.56
N ASP A 81 3.65 7.52 5.29
CA ASP A 81 2.99 6.53 4.44
C ASP A 81 3.59 5.15 4.74
N VAL A 82 2.81 4.28 5.39
CA VAL A 82 3.24 2.94 5.82
C VAL A 82 3.59 2.05 4.61
N LEU A 83 2.98 2.33 3.46
CA LEU A 83 3.19 1.58 2.22
C LEU A 83 4.30 2.19 1.34
N GLU A 84 4.88 3.33 1.74
CA GLU A 84 6.02 3.93 1.05
C GLU A 84 7.20 2.94 1.04
N GLU A 85 7.86 2.84 -0.11
CA GLU A 85 9.05 2.02 -0.25
C GLU A 85 10.20 2.59 0.59
N GLY A 86 10.86 1.75 1.39
CA GLY A 86 11.97 2.18 2.25
C GLY A 86 11.58 2.90 3.55
N ILE A 87 10.28 3.11 3.82
CA ILE A 87 9.84 3.76 5.08
C ILE A 87 10.28 2.99 6.32
N LEU A 88 10.23 1.66 6.29
CA LEU A 88 10.67 0.82 7.41
C LEU A 88 12.15 1.04 7.73
N GLY A 89 13.00 1.19 6.71
CA GLY A 89 14.43 1.47 6.88
C GLY A 89 14.68 2.85 7.47
N ARG A 90 13.90 3.86 7.05
CA ARG A 90 13.94 5.21 7.62
C ARG A 90 13.50 5.23 9.09
N ILE A 91 12.43 4.53 9.42
CA ILE A 91 11.93 4.38 10.80
C ILE A 91 12.98 3.66 11.65
N PHE A 92 13.54 2.56 11.14
CA PHE A 92 14.63 1.84 11.80
C PHE A 92 15.81 2.75 12.13
N ALA A 93 16.29 3.51 11.14
CA ALA A 93 17.38 4.45 11.34
C ALA A 93 17.03 5.52 12.38
N ALA A 94 15.80 6.06 12.36
CA ALA A 94 15.34 7.03 13.34
C ALA A 94 15.36 6.49 14.78
N PHE A 95 14.85 5.28 15.01
CA PHE A 95 14.88 4.65 16.33
C PHE A 95 16.31 4.35 16.80
N GLN A 96 17.22 3.97 15.90
CA GLN A 96 18.62 3.72 16.24
C GLN A 96 19.39 4.97 16.69
N LEU A 97 18.97 6.17 16.28
CA LEU A 97 19.59 7.42 16.68
C LEU A 97 19.26 7.82 18.13
N HIS A 98 18.23 7.21 18.73
CA HIS A 98 17.74 7.63 20.03
C HIS A 98 18.61 7.09 21.19
N PRO A 99 19.04 7.92 22.16
CA PRO A 99 19.98 7.51 23.22
C PRO A 99 19.51 6.33 24.07
N TRP A 100 18.20 6.26 24.32
CA TRP A 100 17.58 5.21 25.14
C TRP A 100 17.47 3.86 24.42
N VAL A 101 17.58 3.84 23.09
CA VAL A 101 17.46 2.60 22.32
C VAL A 101 18.82 1.91 22.29
N TYR A 102 18.85 0.67 22.77
CA TYR A 102 20.01 -0.20 22.62
C TYR A 102 20.00 -0.86 21.24
N LYS A 103 18.85 -1.45 20.88
CA LYS A 103 18.67 -2.18 19.63
C LYS A 103 17.22 -2.13 19.17
N VAL A 104 17.01 -1.97 17.87
CA VAL A 104 15.70 -2.24 17.24
C VAL A 104 15.64 -3.73 16.94
N VAL A 105 14.72 -4.44 17.61
CA VAL A 105 14.58 -5.90 17.49
C VAL A 105 13.82 -6.23 16.22
N ASP A 106 12.70 -5.55 15.99
CA ASP A 106 11.84 -5.82 14.84
C ASP A 106 10.94 -4.63 14.50
N ILE A 107 10.57 -4.50 13.23
CA ILE A 107 9.57 -3.53 12.76
C ILE A 107 8.62 -4.26 11.81
N GLN A 108 7.38 -4.42 12.25
CA GLN A 108 6.35 -5.11 11.49
C GLN A 108 5.21 -4.17 11.10
N ARG A 109 4.62 -4.41 9.92
CA ARG A 109 3.38 -3.77 9.49
C ARG A 109 2.19 -4.60 9.98
N GLU A 110 1.43 -4.08 10.94
CA GLU A 110 0.18 -4.69 11.41
C GLU A 110 -1.03 -4.19 10.58
N GLY A 111 -0.99 -4.47 9.27
CA GLY A 111 -2.04 -4.08 8.32
C GLY A 111 -1.71 -2.84 7.48
N GLY A 112 -2.74 -2.23 6.88
CA GLY A 112 -2.58 -1.12 5.92
C GLY A 112 -2.22 0.23 6.56
N ASN A 113 -2.48 0.40 7.86
CA ASN A 113 -2.26 1.66 8.57
C ASN A 113 -1.69 1.50 9.99
N ASN A 114 -1.09 0.36 10.33
CA ASN A 114 -0.45 0.21 11.65
C ASN A 114 0.97 -0.30 11.50
N LEU A 115 1.84 0.24 12.35
CA LEU A 115 3.22 -0.17 12.48
C LEU A 115 3.48 -0.55 13.93
N LYS A 116 4.14 -1.69 14.12
CA LYS A 116 4.61 -2.16 15.40
C LYS A 116 6.13 -2.20 15.41
N VAL A 117 6.71 -1.57 16.42
CA VAL A 117 8.14 -1.49 16.62
C VAL A 117 8.47 -2.20 17.93
N VAL A 118 9.39 -3.15 17.87
CA VAL A 118 9.90 -3.86 19.04
C VAL A 118 11.32 -3.37 19.29
N LEU A 119 11.55 -2.86 20.49
CA LEU A 119 12.80 -2.21 20.89
C LEU A 119 13.36 -2.89 22.14
N GLU A 120 14.68 -2.87 22.24
CA GLU A 120 15.44 -3.14 23.44
C GLU A 120 16.02 -1.82 23.93
N PHE A 121 15.73 -1.44 25.17
CA PHE A 121 16.23 -0.22 25.80
C PHE A 121 17.56 -0.48 26.52
N ARG A 122 18.34 0.58 26.71
CA ARG A 122 19.57 0.56 27.51
C ARG A 122 19.29 0.55 29.01
#